data_AF-A0A5P8KCR9-F1
#
_entry.id   AF-A0A5P8KCR9-F1
#
_cell.length_a   1.000
_cell.length_b   1.000
_cell.length_c   1.000
_cell.angle_alpha   90.00
_cell.angle_beta   90.00
_cell.angle_gamma   90.00
#
_symmetry.space_group_name_H-M   'P 1'
#
loop_
_entity.id
_entity.type
_entity.pdbx_description
1 polymer ?
#
loop_
_entity_poly.entity_id
_entity_poly.type
_entity_poly.pdbx_seq_one_letter_code
_entity_poly.pdbx_strand_id
1 'polypeptide(L)'
;MQHRGRHRRRRRGRALRASLAGTALALTAAATLISTSQAAGGRTPGALSSITSAAELRGLQLRETLTDRAELRALTDDMGGPVGVDEVLASANHAMRDESDCFDSEQDNLPVEPVASRAYCWEPGDAVDDRWIPRSVTTSRDNQVIAAGWTHSGAESGTPDADGGSGADDSGLARVAFVDAADPANLRYRWVLLVVPTADARGFEGLRSRLGGMAWYEDKLIVTARGPESRGGQDDSLYVFDLSRFLRADVTDSEAIGRADDGWSAHHYRYALPAVAAYHPAAGEGCDARGDHDGAACLGSLSLDRTSIPPTVVANERSRPGDEEPARVWRYSLDITADRTGLLTTTGRRGAAVATEAYETEASGVRGVLAHKGDWYVDQSAEKPDGHGTLWRQDEDGADAAKCADGGPSGTSGSDLESYACWGRDSASLSYSPATGELWTLTDPIPERVLYAVKLNDVDSSLN
;
A
#
# COMPACT_ATOMS: atom_id res chain seq x y z
N MET A 1 45.89 -51.98 1.35
CA MET A 1 46.09 -52.50 -0.02
C MET A 1 44.80 -53.17 -0.45
N GLN A 2 44.21 -52.69 -1.55
CA GLN A 2 42.97 -53.21 -2.13
C GLN A 2 43.19 -54.62 -2.69
N HIS A 3 42.21 -55.52 -2.56
CA HIS A 3 41.68 -56.26 -3.71
C HIS A 3 40.36 -56.97 -3.41
N ARG A 4 39.47 -56.87 -4.41
CA ARG A 4 38.10 -57.38 -4.51
C ARG A 4 38.02 -58.92 -4.49
N GLY A 5 36.89 -59.45 -4.04
CA GLY A 5 36.49 -60.85 -4.22
C GLY A 5 34.98 -61.02 -4.34
N ARG A 6 34.55 -61.72 -5.39
CA ARG A 6 33.20 -61.81 -5.97
C ARG A 6 32.52 -63.12 -5.54
N HIS A 7 31.18 -63.15 -5.59
CA HIS A 7 30.30 -64.30 -5.93
C HIS A 7 30.05 -65.45 -4.93
N ARG A 8 28.76 -65.66 -4.56
CA ARG A 8 27.82 -66.74 -5.00
C ARG A 8 26.73 -66.90 -3.91
N ARG A 9 25.42 -66.75 -4.18
CA ARG A 9 24.47 -67.57 -4.98
C ARG A 9 23.73 -68.59 -4.11
N ARG A 10 22.40 -68.69 -4.34
CA ARG A 10 21.44 -69.80 -4.11
C ARG A 10 20.46 -69.57 -2.96
N ARG A 11 19.16 -69.90 -3.07
CA ARG A 11 18.25 -70.36 -4.16
C ARG A 11 16.90 -70.71 -3.49
N ARG A 12 15.84 -70.74 -4.30
CA ARG A 12 14.56 -71.48 -4.17
C ARG A 12 13.49 -70.80 -3.28
N GLY A 13 12.23 -70.67 -3.69
CA GLY A 13 11.55 -71.11 -4.92
C GLY A 13 10.10 -71.52 -4.64
N ARG A 14 9.28 -71.48 -5.72
CA ARG A 14 7.87 -71.95 -5.89
C ARG A 14 6.80 -70.96 -5.43
N ALA A 15 5.96 -70.34 -6.26
CA ALA A 15 5.24 -70.67 -7.52
C ALA A 15 4.01 -71.57 -7.38
N LEU A 16 2.82 -71.01 -7.69
CA LEU A 16 1.63 -71.53 -8.41
C LEU A 16 0.41 -70.65 -8.02
N ARG A 17 -0.13 -69.75 -8.84
CA ARG A 17 -0.98 -69.86 -10.07
C ARG A 17 -2.31 -70.61 -9.90
N ALA A 18 -3.42 -69.89 -10.06
CA ALA A 18 -4.62 -70.17 -10.89
C ALA A 18 -5.71 -69.10 -10.55
N SER A 19 -6.10 -68.14 -11.42
CA SER A 19 -7.07 -68.20 -12.54
C SER A 19 -8.50 -68.53 -12.08
N LEU A 20 -9.57 -67.75 -12.27
CA LEU A 20 -10.13 -67.19 -13.52
C LEU A 20 -11.39 -66.31 -13.24
N ALA A 21 -11.69 -65.41 -14.19
CA ALA A 21 -13.00 -64.82 -14.57
C ALA A 21 -13.74 -63.94 -13.54
N GLY A 22 -14.41 -62.84 -13.87
CA GLY A 22 -14.75 -62.18 -15.12
C GLY A 22 -15.76 -61.06 -14.81
N THR A 23 -15.74 -60.00 -15.62
CA THR A 23 -16.79 -58.97 -15.82
C THR A 23 -17.30 -58.16 -14.61
N ALA A 24 -16.87 -56.90 -14.54
CA ALA A 24 -17.79 -55.76 -14.47
C ALA A 24 -17.04 -54.47 -14.85
N LEU A 25 -17.44 -53.89 -15.99
CA LEU A 25 -17.14 -52.52 -16.36
C LEU A 25 -17.80 -51.59 -15.33
N ALA A 26 -16.99 -50.90 -14.54
CA ALA A 26 -17.37 -49.66 -13.90
C ALA A 26 -16.19 -48.70 -14.10
N LEU A 27 -16.19 -48.03 -15.24
CA LEU A 27 -15.46 -46.78 -15.45
C LEU A 27 -16.14 -45.74 -14.55
N THR A 28 -15.82 -45.72 -13.26
CA THR A 28 -15.92 -44.48 -12.49
C THR A 28 -14.77 -43.60 -12.95
N ALA A 29 -15.07 -42.78 -13.97
CA ALA A 29 -14.30 -41.58 -14.23
C ALA A 29 -14.47 -40.67 -13.01
N ALA A 30 -13.64 -40.91 -11.98
CA ALA A 30 -13.29 -39.84 -11.07
C ALA A 30 -12.43 -38.88 -11.90
N ALA A 31 -13.08 -37.89 -12.50
CA ALA A 31 -12.39 -36.72 -13.01
C ALA A 31 -11.82 -35.99 -11.79
N THR A 32 -10.68 -36.45 -11.29
CA THR A 32 -9.73 -35.56 -10.65
C THR A 32 -9.32 -34.58 -11.74
N LEU A 33 -10.01 -33.44 -11.80
CA LEU A 33 -9.51 -32.26 -12.48
C LEU A 33 -8.27 -31.82 -11.71
N ILE A 34 -7.17 -32.51 -11.95
CA ILE A 34 -5.84 -31.96 -11.76
C ILE A 34 -5.78 -30.90 -12.86
N SER A 35 -6.04 -29.66 -12.46
CA SER A 35 -5.89 -28.50 -13.31
C SER A 35 -4.39 -28.35 -13.60
N THR A 36 -3.92 -29.09 -14.60
CA THR A 36 -2.57 -28.91 -15.15
C THR A 36 -2.60 -27.65 -15.99
N SER A 37 -2.03 -26.59 -15.41
CA SER A 37 -1.27 -25.51 -16.03
C SER A 37 -1.44 -25.34 -17.55
N GLN A 38 -2.14 -24.29 -17.96
CA GLN A 38 -1.83 -23.56 -19.18
C GLN A 38 -1.99 -22.06 -18.92
N ALA A 39 -0.86 -21.36 -19.06
CA ALA A 39 -0.71 -19.93 -19.06
C ALA A 39 -1.19 -19.35 -20.40
N ALA A 40 -2.01 -18.32 -20.31
CA ALA A 40 -2.38 -17.34 -21.32
C ALA A 40 -3.07 -16.23 -20.51
N GLY A 41 -2.65 -14.97 -20.66
CA GLY A 41 -3.08 -13.87 -19.77
C GLY A 41 -4.60 -13.79 -19.58
N GLY A 42 -5.03 -13.36 -18.39
CA GLY A 42 -6.45 -13.06 -18.14
C GLY A 42 -7.26 -14.17 -17.47
N ARG A 43 -7.09 -14.34 -16.15
CA ARG A 43 -8.22 -14.76 -15.32
C ARG A 43 -8.75 -13.54 -14.58
N THR A 44 -10.00 -13.21 -14.87
CA THR A 44 -10.78 -12.28 -14.04
C THR A 44 -10.79 -12.80 -12.60
N PRO A 45 -10.54 -11.98 -11.57
CA PRO A 45 -10.57 -12.41 -10.18
C PRO A 45 -11.97 -12.87 -9.74
N GLY A 46 -13.02 -12.53 -10.50
CA GLY A 46 -14.39 -12.90 -10.19
C GLY A 46 -14.94 -12.13 -9.00
N ALA A 47 -16.05 -12.62 -8.46
CA ALA A 47 -16.74 -12.00 -7.34
C ALA A 47 -15.89 -12.01 -6.06
N LEU A 48 -16.09 -10.99 -5.22
CA LEU A 48 -15.56 -10.93 -3.87
C LEU A 48 -16.21 -11.99 -2.98
N SER A 49 -15.38 -12.67 -2.18
CA SER A 49 -15.85 -13.63 -1.19
C SER A 49 -15.93 -13.00 0.19
N SER A 50 -17.15 -12.89 0.74
CA SER A 50 -17.42 -12.25 2.03
C SER A 50 -16.70 -12.97 3.20
N ILE A 51 -15.88 -12.24 3.97
CA ILE A 51 -15.21 -12.75 5.18
C ILE A 51 -16.09 -12.49 6.39
N THR A 52 -16.65 -13.57 6.95
CA THR A 52 -17.61 -13.48 8.07
C THR A 52 -17.18 -14.28 9.30
N SER A 53 -16.12 -15.09 9.21
CA SER A 53 -15.68 -15.90 10.33
C SER A 53 -15.05 -15.03 11.42
N ALA A 54 -15.37 -15.33 12.67
CA ALA A 54 -14.80 -14.60 13.81
C ALA A 54 -13.28 -14.84 13.95
N ALA A 55 -12.72 -15.87 13.32
CA ALA A 55 -11.29 -16.12 13.35
C ALA A 55 -10.56 -15.16 12.40
N GLU A 56 -11.00 -15.09 11.15
CA GLU A 56 -10.41 -14.21 10.13
C GLU A 56 -10.62 -12.73 10.48
N LEU A 57 -11.82 -12.35 10.95
CA LEU A 57 -12.10 -10.98 11.38
C LEU A 57 -11.25 -10.54 12.58
N ARG A 58 -10.80 -11.47 13.43
CA ARG A 58 -9.83 -11.15 14.50
C ARG A 58 -8.45 -10.83 13.95
N GLY A 59 -8.07 -11.41 12.81
CA GLY A 59 -6.83 -11.07 12.09
C GLY A 59 -6.84 -9.64 11.53
N LEU A 60 -8.03 -9.04 11.38
CA LEU A 60 -8.21 -7.65 10.96
C LEU A 60 -8.48 -6.70 12.14
N GLN A 61 -8.37 -7.14 13.38
CA GLN A 61 -8.64 -6.28 14.53
C GLN A 61 -7.40 -5.45 14.90
N LEU A 62 -7.60 -4.15 15.07
CA LEU A 62 -6.56 -3.24 15.56
C LEU A 62 -6.86 -2.72 16.96
N ARG A 63 -5.81 -2.34 17.68
CA ARG A 63 -5.85 -1.74 19.01
C ARG A 63 -5.29 -0.33 18.96
N GLU A 64 -6.10 0.63 19.40
CA GLU A 64 -5.74 2.04 19.49
C GLU A 64 -4.77 2.31 20.65
N THR A 65 -3.76 3.14 20.35
CA THR A 65 -2.92 3.85 21.30
C THR A 65 -2.94 5.33 20.92
N LEU A 66 -3.39 6.18 21.84
CA LEU A 66 -3.36 7.64 21.64
C LEU A 66 -2.04 8.21 22.16
N THR A 67 -1.47 9.17 21.43
CA THR A 67 -0.38 10.01 21.95
C THR A 67 -0.94 10.88 23.09
N ASP A 68 -0.19 11.03 24.18
CA ASP A 68 -0.62 11.90 25.28
C ASP A 68 -0.74 13.35 24.81
N ARG A 69 -1.91 13.95 25.07
CA ARG A 69 -2.23 15.30 24.57
C ARG A 69 -1.43 16.40 25.27
N ALA A 70 -1.10 16.21 26.54
CA ALA A 70 -0.32 17.18 27.29
C ALA A 70 1.14 17.15 26.85
N GLU A 71 1.69 15.97 26.62
CA GLU A 71 3.03 15.75 26.08
C GLU A 71 3.17 16.33 24.66
N LEU A 72 2.24 16.00 23.77
CA LEU A 72 2.24 16.54 22.41
C LEU A 72 2.13 18.07 22.41
N ARG A 73 1.33 18.64 23.32
CA ARG A 73 1.21 20.10 23.48
C ARG A 73 2.52 20.71 23.99
N ALA A 74 3.16 20.11 24.99
CA ALA A 74 4.45 20.59 25.51
C ALA A 74 5.52 20.58 24.42
N LEU A 75 5.64 19.49 23.66
CA LEU A 75 6.55 19.41 22.50
C LEU A 75 6.26 20.50 21.47
N THR A 76 4.98 20.70 21.15
CA THR A 76 4.55 21.73 20.19
C THR A 76 4.91 23.14 20.69
N ASP A 77 4.66 23.44 21.96
CA ASP A 77 4.96 24.73 22.57
C ASP A 77 6.48 24.98 22.62
N ASP A 78 7.29 23.96 22.93
CA ASP A 78 8.76 24.01 22.93
C ASP A 78 9.36 24.26 21.54
N MET A 79 8.64 23.92 20.47
CA MET A 79 9.04 24.17 19.07
C MET A 79 8.43 25.46 18.48
N GLY A 80 7.85 26.33 19.32
CA GLY A 80 7.32 27.62 18.90
C GLY A 80 5.88 27.58 18.37
N GLY A 81 5.12 26.54 18.72
CA GLY A 81 3.71 26.37 18.36
C GLY A 81 3.48 25.60 17.05
N PRO A 82 2.25 25.12 16.81
CA PRO A 82 1.93 24.35 15.62
C PRO A 82 1.77 25.26 14.40
N VAL A 83 2.00 24.70 13.22
CA VAL A 83 1.62 25.32 11.94
C VAL A 83 0.66 24.44 11.16
N GLY A 84 -0.13 25.07 10.31
CA GLY A 84 -1.04 24.38 9.40
C GLY A 84 -0.41 24.09 8.05
N VAL A 85 -1.11 23.28 7.25
CA VAL A 85 -0.71 22.93 5.89
C VAL A 85 -0.46 24.16 5.01
N ASP A 86 -1.22 25.25 5.17
CA ASP A 86 -1.05 26.49 4.39
C ASP A 86 0.36 27.07 4.50
N GLU A 87 0.99 27.00 5.68
CA GLU A 87 2.37 27.49 5.86
C GLU A 87 3.38 26.57 5.16
N VAL A 88 3.13 25.26 5.21
CA VAL A 88 3.96 24.25 4.51
C VAL A 88 3.92 24.52 3.01
N LEU A 89 2.72 24.69 2.43
CA LEU A 89 2.52 24.97 1.01
C LEU A 89 3.12 26.32 0.60
N ALA A 90 2.92 27.39 1.39
CA ALA A 90 3.53 28.70 1.13
C ALA A 90 5.07 28.67 1.11
N SER A 91 5.67 27.64 1.71
CA SER A 91 7.12 27.41 1.74
C SER A 91 7.61 26.33 0.76
N ALA A 92 6.75 25.88 -0.16
CA ALA A 92 7.10 24.93 -1.21
C ALA A 92 8.33 25.42 -1.99
N ASN A 93 9.31 24.54 -2.12
CA ASN A 93 10.62 24.83 -2.69
C ASN A 93 10.99 23.90 -3.86
N HIS A 94 10.12 22.94 -4.17
CA HIS A 94 10.22 22.06 -5.33
C HIS A 94 9.05 22.34 -6.28
N ALA A 95 9.21 21.98 -7.55
CA ALA A 95 8.17 22.07 -8.57
C ALA A 95 7.98 20.70 -9.22
N MET A 96 6.74 20.34 -9.56
CA MET A 96 6.52 19.22 -10.47
C MET A 96 6.63 19.70 -11.91
N ARG A 97 6.95 18.78 -12.80
CA ARG A 97 6.91 18.96 -14.25
C ARG A 97 5.53 18.54 -14.76
N ASP A 98 5.01 19.27 -15.73
CA ASP A 98 3.80 18.86 -16.45
C ASP A 98 4.06 17.64 -17.35
N GLU A 99 3.01 16.98 -17.79
CA GLU A 99 3.06 15.79 -18.67
C GLU A 99 3.97 15.99 -19.90
N SER A 100 3.92 17.14 -20.56
CA SER A 100 4.75 17.41 -21.75
C SER A 100 6.25 17.52 -21.45
N ASP A 101 6.61 17.74 -20.18
CA ASP A 101 7.98 17.84 -19.69
C ASP A 101 8.44 16.55 -18.98
N CYS A 102 7.58 15.53 -18.92
CA CYS A 102 7.92 14.18 -18.48
C CYS A 102 8.91 13.52 -19.45
N PHE A 103 9.82 12.71 -18.93
CA PHE A 103 10.66 11.84 -19.75
C PHE A 103 9.79 10.79 -20.45
N ASP A 104 10.22 10.32 -21.63
CA ASP A 104 9.49 9.29 -22.39
C ASP A 104 9.21 8.04 -21.53
N SER A 105 10.17 7.63 -20.69
CA SER A 105 10.01 6.50 -19.79
C SER A 105 8.98 6.72 -18.67
N GLU A 106 8.75 7.97 -18.24
CA GLU A 106 7.68 8.30 -17.28
C GLU A 106 6.30 8.25 -17.97
N GLN A 107 6.22 8.68 -19.24
CA GLN A 107 4.98 8.62 -20.02
C GLN A 107 4.57 7.19 -20.37
N ASP A 108 5.55 6.30 -20.59
CA ASP A 108 5.31 4.87 -20.87
C ASP A 108 4.59 4.12 -19.73
N ASN A 109 4.58 4.69 -18.50
CA ASN A 109 3.92 4.13 -17.35
C ASN A 109 2.45 4.55 -17.20
N LEU A 110 1.96 5.49 -18.02
CA LEU A 110 0.57 5.93 -18.00
C LEU A 110 -0.38 4.82 -18.47
N PRO A 111 -1.63 4.79 -18.00
CA PRO A 111 -2.61 3.80 -18.42
C PRO A 111 -2.95 3.96 -19.90
N VAL A 112 -3.18 2.81 -20.56
CA VAL A 112 -3.61 2.73 -21.96
C VAL A 112 -5.10 3.00 -22.08
N GLU A 113 -5.91 2.37 -21.22
CA GLU A 113 -7.36 2.53 -21.22
C GLU A 113 -7.90 2.40 -19.77
N PRO A 114 -8.66 3.39 -19.29
CA PRO A 114 -8.82 4.73 -19.85
C PRO A 114 -7.52 5.56 -19.75
N VAL A 115 -7.35 6.53 -20.65
CA VAL A 115 -6.17 7.43 -20.66
C VAL A 115 -6.18 8.34 -19.44
N ALA A 116 -4.97 8.66 -18.92
CA ALA A 116 -4.80 9.63 -17.86
C ALA A 116 -5.43 10.99 -18.22
N SER A 117 -6.21 11.54 -17.29
CA SER A 117 -6.78 12.89 -17.40
C SER A 117 -5.80 13.98 -16.95
N ARG A 118 -4.81 13.60 -16.14
CA ARG A 118 -3.70 14.43 -15.65
C ARG A 118 -2.48 13.55 -15.43
N ALA A 119 -1.30 14.08 -15.72
CA ALA A 119 -0.03 13.48 -15.34
C ALA A 119 0.97 14.57 -14.97
N TYR A 120 1.75 14.31 -13.93
CA TYR A 120 2.80 15.18 -13.43
C TYR A 120 4.01 14.35 -13.06
N CYS A 121 5.19 14.84 -13.37
CA CYS A 121 6.44 14.18 -13.05
C CYS A 121 7.20 14.94 -11.97
N TRP A 122 7.94 14.21 -11.13
CA TRP A 122 8.73 14.82 -10.07
C TRP A 122 9.87 15.64 -10.66
N GLU A 123 10.42 16.58 -9.89
CA GLU A 123 11.61 17.30 -10.35
C GLU A 123 12.76 16.31 -10.60
N PRO A 124 13.73 16.62 -11.49
CA PRO A 124 14.72 15.64 -11.93
C PRO A 124 15.51 14.96 -10.81
N GLY A 125 15.77 15.65 -9.70
CA GLY A 125 16.48 15.06 -8.55
C GLY A 125 15.66 13.97 -7.84
N ASP A 126 14.40 14.25 -7.54
CA ASP A 126 13.50 13.29 -6.87
C ASP A 126 13.01 12.18 -7.82
N ALA A 127 12.94 12.45 -9.13
CA ALA A 127 12.53 11.47 -10.13
C ALA A 127 13.51 10.28 -10.25
N VAL A 128 14.81 10.48 -9.95
CA VAL A 128 15.85 9.47 -10.14
C VAL A 128 16.58 9.04 -8.86
N ASP A 129 16.21 9.58 -7.69
CA ASP A 129 16.82 9.17 -6.41
C ASP A 129 16.32 7.78 -5.98
N ASP A 130 17.17 6.77 -6.10
CA ASP A 130 16.91 5.37 -5.74
C ASP A 130 16.84 5.12 -4.24
N ARG A 131 17.18 6.11 -3.44
CA ARG A 131 17.05 6.05 -1.99
C ARG A 131 15.67 6.41 -1.51
N TRP A 132 14.85 7.13 -2.26
CA TRP A 132 13.51 7.51 -1.82
C TRP A 132 12.49 6.95 -2.79
N ILE A 133 11.61 6.06 -2.33
CA ILE A 133 10.65 5.35 -3.18
C ILE A 133 9.24 5.91 -2.90
N PRO A 134 8.49 6.42 -3.89
CA PRO A 134 7.10 6.81 -3.70
C PRO A 134 6.25 5.56 -3.47
N ARG A 135 5.29 5.62 -2.55
CA ARG A 135 4.54 4.42 -2.15
C ARG A 135 3.03 4.61 -2.10
N SER A 136 2.57 5.83 -1.85
CA SER A 136 1.13 6.10 -1.75
C SER A 136 0.81 7.57 -2.04
N VAL A 137 -0.42 7.82 -2.47
CA VAL A 137 -0.98 9.15 -2.70
C VAL A 137 -2.35 9.25 -2.05
N THR A 138 -2.67 10.42 -1.50
CA THR A 138 -4.02 10.78 -1.10
C THR A 138 -4.31 12.25 -1.38
N THR A 139 -5.59 12.64 -1.42
CA THR A 139 -6.00 14.02 -1.70
C THR A 139 -6.85 14.59 -0.56
N SER A 140 -6.69 15.89 -0.36
CA SER A 140 -7.65 16.70 0.40
C SER A 140 -9.04 16.65 -0.24
N ARG A 141 -10.09 16.89 0.55
CA ARG A 141 -11.49 16.80 0.10
C ARG A 141 -11.80 17.70 -1.10
N ASP A 142 -11.22 18.91 -1.12
CA ASP A 142 -11.39 19.94 -2.14
C ASP A 142 -10.34 19.86 -3.26
N ASN A 143 -9.46 18.85 -3.21
CA ASN A 143 -8.38 18.61 -4.16
C ASN A 143 -7.41 19.80 -4.30
N GLN A 144 -7.31 20.66 -3.28
CA GLN A 144 -6.34 21.76 -3.27
C GLN A 144 -4.95 21.30 -2.82
N VAL A 145 -4.87 20.13 -2.17
CA VAL A 145 -3.63 19.50 -1.72
C VAL A 145 -3.62 18.04 -2.12
N ILE A 146 -2.50 17.61 -2.71
CA ILE A 146 -2.16 16.20 -2.94
C ILE A 146 -1.02 15.86 -1.97
N ALA A 147 -1.16 14.76 -1.21
CA ALA A 147 -0.13 14.26 -0.32
C ALA A 147 0.44 12.96 -0.90
N ALA A 148 1.75 12.94 -1.18
CA ALA A 148 2.43 11.75 -1.68
C ALA A 148 3.45 11.24 -0.65
N GLY A 149 3.29 10.01 -0.20
CA GLY A 149 4.16 9.35 0.78
C GLY A 149 5.33 8.64 0.12
N TRP A 150 6.51 8.84 0.69
CA TRP A 150 7.77 8.29 0.23
C TRP A 150 8.51 7.61 1.38
N THR A 151 9.21 6.53 1.07
CA THR A 151 9.99 5.75 2.02
C THR A 151 11.44 5.69 1.59
N HIS A 152 12.36 5.90 2.53
CA HIS A 152 13.77 5.71 2.27
C HIS A 152 14.10 4.21 2.11
N SER A 153 14.94 3.85 1.15
CA SER A 153 15.43 2.51 0.91
C SER A 153 16.14 1.97 2.15
N GLY A 154 16.12 0.65 2.35
CA GLY A 154 16.61 0.00 3.58
C GLY A 154 15.52 -0.40 4.58
N ALA A 155 14.28 0.11 4.44
CA ALA A 155 13.14 -0.48 5.16
C ALA A 155 12.90 -1.96 4.79
N GLU A 156 13.30 -2.37 3.58
CA GLU A 156 13.01 -3.70 3.02
C GLU A 156 13.94 -4.82 3.50
N SER A 157 15.18 -4.50 3.90
CA SER A 157 16.20 -5.51 4.22
C SER A 157 15.98 -6.19 5.57
N GLY A 158 15.14 -5.65 6.46
CA GLY A 158 14.81 -6.25 7.75
C GLY A 158 16.03 -6.50 8.65
N THR A 159 17.20 -5.95 8.32
CA THR A 159 18.40 -6.03 9.14
C THR A 159 18.41 -4.79 10.06
N PRO A 160 18.13 -4.94 11.37
CA PRO A 160 18.54 -3.91 12.30
C PRO A 160 20.07 -3.89 12.29
N ASP A 161 20.65 -2.73 12.03
CA ASP A 161 22.08 -2.56 12.27
C ASP A 161 22.35 -2.90 13.75
N ALA A 162 23.23 -3.87 13.96
CA ALA A 162 23.54 -4.45 15.26
C ALA A 162 24.39 -3.52 16.15
N ASP A 163 24.69 -2.32 15.68
CA ASP A 163 25.40 -1.31 16.44
C ASP A 163 24.41 -0.23 16.86
N GLY A 164 24.09 -0.21 18.16
CA GLY A 164 23.31 0.84 18.82
C GLY A 164 24.02 2.20 18.81
N GLY A 165 24.28 2.72 17.62
CA GLY A 165 24.87 4.02 17.36
C GLY A 165 23.78 5.09 17.27
N SER A 166 23.89 6.10 18.12
CA SER A 166 23.06 7.29 18.12
C SER A 166 23.42 8.26 16.97
N GLY A 167 23.32 7.83 15.70
CA GLY A 167 23.61 8.67 14.53
C GLY A 167 22.98 8.21 13.21
N ALA A 168 22.34 9.17 12.52
CA ALA A 168 22.23 9.35 11.06
C ALA A 168 22.11 8.12 10.14
N ASP A 169 21.22 7.17 10.43
CA ASP A 169 20.77 6.22 9.41
C ASP A 169 19.44 6.68 8.83
N ASP A 170 19.39 6.99 7.55
CA ASP A 170 18.18 7.38 6.82
C ASP A 170 17.25 6.18 6.55
N SER A 171 17.76 4.95 6.77
CA SER A 171 17.08 3.71 6.39
C SER A 171 15.64 3.63 6.90
N GLY A 172 14.74 3.53 5.94
CA GLY A 172 13.31 3.40 6.18
C GLY A 172 12.61 4.63 6.73
N LEU A 173 13.24 5.80 6.81
CA LEU A 173 12.53 7.04 7.13
C LEU A 173 11.35 7.27 6.17
N ALA A 174 10.27 7.81 6.72
CA ALA A 174 9.05 8.12 5.98
C ALA A 174 8.86 9.64 5.85
N ARG A 175 8.65 10.11 4.62
CA ARG A 175 8.37 11.53 4.33
C ARG A 175 7.11 11.67 3.47
N VAL A 176 6.51 12.85 3.49
CA VAL A 176 5.36 13.19 2.63
C VAL A 176 5.66 14.48 1.88
N ALA A 177 5.47 14.45 0.56
CA ALA A 177 5.36 15.67 -0.24
C ALA A 177 3.94 16.20 -0.10
N PHE A 178 3.80 17.40 0.46
CA PHE A 178 2.56 18.17 0.38
C PHE A 178 2.62 19.05 -0.85
N VAL A 179 1.85 18.67 -1.86
CA VAL A 179 1.78 19.33 -3.17
C VAL A 179 0.62 20.33 -3.14
N ASP A 180 0.92 21.59 -3.41
CA ASP A 180 -0.06 22.63 -3.68
C ASP A 180 -0.66 22.37 -5.07
N ALA A 181 -1.94 21.99 -5.08
CA ALA A 181 -2.73 21.69 -6.26
C ALA A 181 -3.82 22.75 -6.54
N ALA A 182 -3.72 23.92 -5.91
CA ALA A 182 -4.63 25.04 -6.18
C ALA A 182 -4.51 25.57 -7.61
N ASP A 183 -3.31 25.49 -8.20
CA ASP A 183 -3.07 25.71 -9.63
C ASP A 183 -2.54 24.42 -10.29
N PRO A 184 -3.41 23.63 -10.95
CA PRO A 184 -3.02 22.39 -11.59
C PRO A 184 -2.02 22.55 -12.76
N ALA A 185 -1.72 23.76 -13.21
CA ALA A 185 -0.68 24.01 -14.22
C ALA A 185 0.69 24.34 -13.60
N ASN A 186 0.78 24.48 -12.27
CA ASN A 186 1.99 24.90 -11.57
C ASN A 186 2.09 24.22 -10.19
N LEU A 187 2.13 22.88 -10.17
CA LEU A 187 2.23 22.14 -8.92
C LEU A 187 3.58 22.37 -8.24
N ARG A 188 3.54 22.71 -6.95
CA ARG A 188 4.74 22.92 -6.13
C ARG A 188 4.60 22.13 -4.84
N TYR A 189 5.72 21.66 -4.29
CA TYR A 189 5.65 20.83 -3.09
C TYR A 189 6.74 21.12 -2.07
N ARG A 190 6.46 20.67 -0.85
CA ARG A 190 7.36 20.69 0.30
C ARG A 190 7.42 19.31 0.92
N TRP A 191 8.63 18.84 1.19
CA TRP A 191 8.85 17.63 1.98
C TRP A 191 8.64 17.87 3.47
N VAL A 192 7.95 16.94 4.11
CA VAL A 192 7.71 16.89 5.56
C VAL A 192 8.09 15.51 6.07
N LEU A 193 8.87 15.45 7.16
CA LEU A 193 9.22 14.19 7.82
C LEU A 193 8.09 13.71 8.71
N LEU A 194 7.69 12.45 8.63
CA LEU A 194 6.77 11.85 9.60
C LEU A 194 7.54 11.43 10.84
N VAL A 195 7.03 11.78 12.03
CA VAL A 195 7.73 11.51 13.30
C VAL A 195 6.80 10.94 14.36
N VAL A 196 7.38 10.19 15.30
CA VAL A 196 6.68 9.63 16.46
C VAL A 196 7.22 10.31 17.72
N PRO A 197 6.37 10.93 18.55
CA PRO A 197 6.81 11.51 19.83
C PRO A 197 7.43 10.44 20.74
N THR A 198 8.52 10.78 21.43
CA THR A 198 9.17 9.84 22.37
C THR A 198 8.33 9.66 23.63
N ALA A 199 8.42 8.47 24.24
CA ALA A 199 7.67 8.14 25.46
C ALA A 199 8.04 8.99 26.69
N ASP A 200 9.18 9.69 26.66
CA ASP A 200 9.57 10.64 27.70
C ASP A 200 9.15 12.08 27.40
N ALA A 201 8.39 12.29 26.32
CA ALA A 201 7.79 13.56 25.89
C ALA A 201 8.77 14.69 25.59
N ARG A 202 10.07 14.40 25.50
CA ARG A 202 11.12 15.41 25.32
C ARG A 202 11.65 15.51 23.89
N GLY A 203 11.05 14.76 22.96
CA GLY A 203 11.36 14.88 21.55
C GLY A 203 10.52 13.94 20.69
N PHE A 204 11.08 13.62 19.54
CA PHE A 204 10.47 12.73 18.57
C PHE A 204 11.57 11.98 17.81
N GLU A 205 11.20 10.84 17.25
CA GLU A 205 12.02 10.04 16.36
C GLU A 205 11.38 9.98 14.97
N GLY A 206 12.17 9.71 13.94
CA GLY A 206 11.64 9.55 12.58
C GLY A 206 10.77 8.31 12.51
N LEU A 207 9.57 8.43 11.91
CA LEU A 207 8.78 7.26 11.59
C LEU A 207 9.54 6.44 10.57
N ARG A 208 9.88 5.19 10.93
CA ARG A 208 10.57 4.25 10.05
C ARG A 208 9.60 3.19 9.56
N SER A 209 9.24 3.25 8.28
CA SER A 209 8.11 2.52 7.72
C SER A 209 8.20 2.39 6.20
N ARG A 210 7.69 1.28 5.63
CA ARG A 210 7.27 1.30 4.23
C ARG A 210 5.84 1.82 4.18
N LEU A 211 5.68 3.04 3.68
CA LEU A 211 4.40 3.71 3.58
C LEU A 211 3.51 3.07 2.50
N GLY A 212 3.04 1.84 2.69
CA GLY A 212 2.18 1.13 1.74
C GLY A 212 0.87 1.86 1.39
N GLY A 213 0.31 2.66 2.30
CA GLY A 213 -0.98 3.32 2.12
C GLY A 213 -1.17 4.60 2.93
N MET A 214 -1.92 5.54 2.36
CA MET A 214 -2.30 6.82 2.96
C MET A 214 -3.77 7.16 2.69
N ALA A 215 -4.46 7.69 3.69
CA ALA A 215 -5.82 8.21 3.56
C ALA A 215 -5.97 9.54 4.33
N TRP A 216 -6.48 10.57 3.65
CA TRP A 216 -6.73 11.89 4.24
C TRP A 216 -8.23 12.11 4.50
N TYR A 217 -8.60 12.25 5.77
CA TYR A 217 -9.95 12.67 6.18
C TYR A 217 -9.91 13.92 7.09
N GLU A 218 -10.58 14.98 6.67
CA GLU A 218 -10.63 16.28 7.37
C GLU A 218 -9.23 16.81 7.70
N ASP A 219 -8.85 16.86 8.98
CA ASP A 219 -7.55 17.31 9.47
C ASP A 219 -6.61 16.14 9.81
N LYS A 220 -6.96 14.91 9.43
CA LYS A 220 -6.19 13.70 9.72
C LYS A 220 -5.62 13.08 8.47
N LEU A 221 -4.34 12.71 8.57
CA LEU A 221 -3.66 11.85 7.62
C LEU A 221 -3.38 10.51 8.30
N ILE A 222 -3.93 9.44 7.75
CA ILE A 222 -3.76 8.07 8.24
C ILE A 222 -2.77 7.38 7.30
N VAL A 223 -1.78 6.72 7.87
CA VAL A 223 -0.65 6.16 7.12
C VAL A 223 -0.34 4.77 7.64
N THR A 224 -0.13 3.81 6.75
CA THR A 224 0.41 2.50 7.14
C THR A 224 1.83 2.64 7.64
N ALA A 225 2.14 1.98 8.74
CA ALA A 225 3.49 1.94 9.22
C ALA A 225 3.90 0.63 9.89
N ARG A 226 5.20 0.51 10.11
CA ARG A 226 5.77 -0.46 11.03
C ARG A 226 5.61 0.06 12.47
N GLY A 227 5.06 -0.77 13.34
CA GLY A 227 5.04 -0.49 14.78
C GLY A 227 6.42 -0.73 15.42
N PRO A 228 6.78 -0.05 16.53
CA PRO A 228 8.02 -0.30 17.26
C PRO A 228 8.08 -1.71 17.85
N GLU A 229 6.92 -2.35 18.03
CA GLU A 229 6.81 -3.75 18.49
C GLU A 229 6.81 -4.77 17.33
N SER A 230 6.89 -4.33 16.07
CA SER A 230 6.83 -5.21 14.89
C SER A 230 8.09 -6.09 14.80
N ARG A 231 7.99 -7.32 15.31
CA ARG A 231 9.10 -8.30 15.34
C ARG A 231 9.50 -8.85 13.97
N GLY A 232 8.66 -8.70 12.95
CA GLY A 232 8.86 -9.23 11.60
C GLY A 232 9.36 -8.22 10.56
N GLY A 233 9.60 -6.95 10.94
CA GLY A 233 9.94 -5.91 9.98
C GLY A 233 8.83 -5.62 8.96
N GLN A 234 7.55 -5.82 9.31
CA GLN A 234 6.41 -5.63 8.41
C GLN A 234 5.55 -4.44 8.82
N ASP A 235 4.80 -3.90 7.86
CA ASP A 235 3.90 -2.77 8.05
C ASP A 235 2.54 -3.32 8.48
N ASP A 236 2.38 -3.43 9.79
CA ASP A 236 1.23 -4.06 10.44
C ASP A 236 0.38 -3.05 11.21
N SER A 237 0.79 -1.78 11.22
CA SER A 237 0.21 -0.73 12.04
C SER A 237 -0.28 0.43 11.19
N LEU A 238 -1.15 1.27 11.78
CA LEU A 238 -1.55 2.55 11.22
C LEU A 238 -1.10 3.66 12.17
N TYR A 239 -0.60 4.76 11.63
CA TYR A 239 -0.35 5.99 12.37
C TYR A 239 -1.28 7.08 11.85
N VAL A 240 -1.75 7.92 12.77
CA VAL A 240 -2.59 9.08 12.45
C VAL A 240 -1.83 10.33 12.80
N PHE A 241 -1.83 11.28 11.87
CA PHE A 241 -1.19 12.58 11.98
C PHE A 241 -2.26 13.68 11.91
N ASP A 242 -2.03 14.78 12.63
CA ASP A 242 -2.91 15.94 12.65
C ASP A 242 -2.30 17.07 11.80
N LEU A 243 -2.94 17.37 10.67
CA LEU A 243 -2.49 18.34 9.66
C LEU A 243 -2.64 19.80 10.11
N SER A 244 -3.11 20.03 11.34
CA SER A 244 -3.04 21.32 12.01
C SER A 244 -1.81 21.48 12.92
N ARG A 245 -0.95 20.45 13.01
CA ARG A 245 0.14 20.35 14.01
C ARG A 245 1.52 20.07 13.41
N PHE A 246 1.83 20.66 12.27
CA PHE A 246 3.20 20.61 11.78
C PHE A 246 4.14 21.35 12.76
N LEU A 247 5.31 20.77 12.99
CA LEU A 247 6.36 21.30 13.86
C LEU A 247 7.47 21.91 12.99
N ARG A 248 7.97 23.10 13.34
CA ARG A 248 9.08 23.75 12.61
C ARG A 248 10.42 23.33 13.22
N ALA A 249 11.30 22.75 12.40
CA ALA A 249 12.70 22.58 12.76
C ALA A 249 13.45 23.91 12.51
N ASP A 250 14.22 24.36 13.48
CA ASP A 250 15.07 25.57 13.41
C ASP A 250 16.54 25.23 13.09
N VAL A 251 16.92 23.96 13.22
CA VAL A 251 18.22 23.42 12.79
C VAL A 251 18.00 22.56 11.54
N THR A 252 18.16 23.16 10.34
CA THR A 252 17.96 22.47 9.05
C THR A 252 19.25 21.90 8.44
N ASP A 253 20.41 22.27 8.95
CA ASP A 253 21.70 21.80 8.45
C ASP A 253 22.21 20.64 9.33
N SER A 254 21.33 19.69 9.65
CA SER A 254 21.63 18.56 10.53
C SER A 254 20.86 17.28 10.14
N GLU A 255 21.55 16.15 10.22
CA GLU A 255 21.00 14.79 10.06
C GLU A 255 20.28 14.32 11.34
N ALA A 256 20.36 15.08 12.43
CA ALA A 256 19.68 14.72 13.68
C ALA A 256 18.15 14.75 13.52
N ILE A 257 17.47 13.93 14.32
CA ILE A 257 16.01 13.96 14.47
C ILE A 257 15.69 14.21 15.93
N GLY A 258 14.79 15.16 16.18
CA GLY A 258 14.48 15.62 17.53
C GLY A 258 15.44 16.73 17.94
N ARG A 259 15.97 16.64 19.15
CA ARG A 259 16.80 17.72 19.72
C ARG A 259 18.20 17.71 19.10
N ALA A 260 18.65 18.86 18.62
CA ALA A 260 19.96 19.05 18.01
C ALA A 260 20.58 20.37 18.49
N ASP A 261 21.73 20.30 19.15
CA ASP A 261 22.36 21.44 19.84
C ASP A 261 21.36 22.18 20.77
N ASP A 262 21.17 23.48 20.56
CA ASP A 262 20.23 24.33 21.29
C ASP A 262 18.83 24.39 20.66
N GLY A 263 18.59 23.64 19.57
CA GLY A 263 17.32 23.65 18.81
C GLY A 263 16.80 22.26 18.46
N TRP A 264 16.06 22.21 17.36
CA TRP A 264 15.32 21.05 16.86
C TRP A 264 15.62 20.80 15.39
N SER A 265 15.94 19.55 15.09
CA SER A 265 16.20 19.08 13.74
C SER A 265 15.18 18.02 13.34
N ALA A 266 14.82 18.01 12.07
CA ALA A 266 13.98 17.00 11.45
C ALA A 266 14.69 16.43 10.22
N HIS A 267 15.94 15.98 10.37
CA HIS A 267 16.70 15.36 9.28
C HIS A 267 16.75 16.21 8.00
N HIS A 268 17.29 17.42 8.10
CA HIS A 268 17.28 18.46 7.05
C HIS A 268 15.91 19.00 6.61
N TYR A 269 14.82 18.36 6.98
CA TYR A 269 13.48 18.86 6.68
C TYR A 269 13.16 20.06 7.59
N ARG A 270 12.49 21.06 7.01
CA ARG A 270 12.01 22.23 7.76
C ARG A 270 10.80 21.92 8.64
N TYR A 271 10.05 20.88 8.29
CA TYR A 271 8.86 20.49 9.02
C TYR A 271 8.89 19.01 9.36
N ALA A 272 8.43 18.71 10.57
CA ALA A 272 8.06 17.38 11.02
C ALA A 272 6.56 17.33 11.30
N LEU A 273 5.94 16.17 11.09
CA LEU A 273 4.53 15.94 11.40
C LEU A 273 4.42 14.82 12.44
N PRO A 274 4.07 15.14 13.70
CA PRO A 274 4.02 14.17 14.78
C PRO A 274 2.74 13.33 14.76
N ALA A 275 2.89 12.04 15.03
CA ALA A 275 1.75 11.14 15.21
C ALA A 275 0.93 11.48 16.47
N VAL A 276 -0.40 11.47 16.32
CA VAL A 276 -1.38 11.73 17.39
C VAL A 276 -2.09 10.45 17.87
N ALA A 277 -2.07 9.40 17.06
CA ALA A 277 -2.57 8.09 17.40
C ALA A 277 -1.86 7.01 16.58
N ALA A 278 -1.90 5.78 17.07
CA ALA A 278 -1.46 4.59 16.36
C ALA A 278 -2.45 3.44 16.59
N TYR A 279 -2.54 2.53 15.62
CA TYR A 279 -3.35 1.32 15.67
C TYR A 279 -2.48 0.13 15.33
N HIS A 280 -2.40 -0.83 16.24
CA HIS A 280 -1.53 -2.02 16.10
C HIS A 280 -2.37 -3.30 16.05
N PRO A 281 -1.90 -4.39 15.44
CA PRO A 281 -2.63 -5.65 15.42
C PRO A 281 -2.94 -6.13 16.83
N ALA A 282 -4.20 -6.48 17.10
CA ALA A 282 -4.62 -6.92 18.43
C ALA A 282 -4.00 -8.27 18.83
N ALA A 283 -3.60 -9.10 17.86
CA ALA A 283 -3.00 -10.41 18.08
C ALA A 283 -1.57 -10.35 18.65
N GLY A 284 -0.87 -9.21 18.54
CA GLY A 284 0.46 -8.99 19.15
C GLY A 284 1.62 -9.80 18.55
N GLU A 285 1.39 -10.69 17.59
CA GLU A 285 2.41 -11.55 16.97
C GLU A 285 3.00 -10.99 15.66
N GLY A 286 2.66 -9.75 15.31
CA GLY A 286 2.97 -9.15 14.01
C GLY A 286 2.15 -9.78 12.88
N CYS A 287 2.14 -9.15 11.71
CA CYS A 287 1.49 -9.74 10.54
C CYS A 287 2.40 -10.78 9.87
N ASP A 288 1.82 -11.81 9.25
CA ASP A 288 2.54 -12.77 8.41
C ASP A 288 1.98 -12.78 6.99
N ALA A 289 2.78 -12.28 6.05
CA ALA A 289 2.46 -12.36 4.62
C ALA A 289 2.84 -13.73 3.99
N ARG A 290 3.09 -14.79 4.78
CA ARG A 290 3.43 -16.17 4.32
C ARG A 290 2.39 -17.23 4.70
N GLY A 291 1.33 -16.86 5.41
CA GLY A 291 0.46 -17.80 6.13
C GLY A 291 -0.92 -18.03 5.50
N ASP A 292 -1.57 -19.08 6.00
CA ASP A 292 -2.91 -19.63 5.75
C ASP A 292 -4.10 -18.69 6.06
N HIS A 293 -3.92 -17.37 5.93
CA HIS A 293 -4.91 -16.30 6.18
C HIS A 293 -5.53 -16.27 7.60
N ASP A 294 -5.13 -17.17 8.50
CA ASP A 294 -5.57 -17.25 9.90
C ASP A 294 -4.87 -16.24 10.84
N GLY A 295 -3.80 -15.59 10.35
CA GLY A 295 -2.99 -14.59 11.07
C GLY A 295 -3.39 -13.13 10.83
N ALA A 296 -2.71 -12.21 11.52
CA ALA A 296 -2.91 -10.77 11.32
C ALA A 296 -2.51 -10.37 9.89
N ALA A 297 -3.37 -9.62 9.21
CA ALA A 297 -3.12 -9.14 7.85
C ALA A 297 -2.02 -8.08 7.83
N CYS A 298 -1.10 -8.17 6.86
CA CYS A 298 -0.16 -7.08 6.63
C CYS A 298 -0.86 -5.97 5.85
N LEU A 299 -0.81 -4.74 6.36
CA LEU A 299 -1.45 -3.60 5.70
C LEU A 299 -0.69 -3.26 4.41
N GLY A 300 -1.41 -3.24 3.30
CA GLY A 300 -0.95 -2.81 1.98
C GLY A 300 -1.25 -1.34 1.75
N SER A 301 -2.12 -1.04 0.80
CA SER A 301 -2.56 0.32 0.51
C SER A 301 -3.74 0.74 1.38
N LEU A 302 -3.99 2.05 1.42
CA LEU A 302 -5.16 2.66 2.03
C LEU A 302 -5.80 3.61 1.05
N SER A 303 -7.11 3.75 1.19
CA SER A 303 -7.89 4.80 0.56
C SER A 303 -9.07 5.20 1.43
N LEU A 304 -9.87 6.14 0.94
CA LEU A 304 -11.00 6.68 1.68
C LEU A 304 -12.29 6.53 0.88
N ASP A 305 -13.25 5.82 1.47
CA ASP A 305 -14.63 5.80 1.00
C ASP A 305 -15.43 6.86 1.77
N ARG A 306 -15.74 7.96 1.07
CA ARG A 306 -16.60 9.04 1.59
C ARG A 306 -18.09 8.80 1.33
N THR A 307 -18.43 7.73 0.61
CA THR A 307 -19.80 7.39 0.21
C THR A 307 -20.48 6.47 1.22
N SER A 308 -19.70 5.76 2.04
CA SER A 308 -20.17 5.06 3.23
C SER A 308 -20.61 6.03 4.35
N ILE A 309 -21.49 5.55 5.23
CA ILE A 309 -22.00 6.31 6.38
C ILE A 309 -21.87 5.46 7.64
N PRO A 310 -20.97 5.81 8.59
CA PRO A 310 -19.96 6.87 8.47
C PRO A 310 -18.92 6.56 7.38
N PRO A 311 -18.13 7.55 6.92
CA PRO A 311 -17.01 7.33 6.02
C PRO A 311 -16.04 6.29 6.55
N THR A 312 -15.35 5.58 5.66
CA THR A 312 -14.49 4.45 6.03
C THR A 312 -13.12 4.54 5.38
N VAL A 313 -12.08 4.15 6.13
CA VAL A 313 -10.75 3.85 5.57
C VAL A 313 -10.80 2.44 4.98
N VAL A 314 -10.44 2.33 3.72
CA VAL A 314 -10.39 1.07 2.97
C VAL A 314 -8.94 0.60 2.92
N ALA A 315 -8.71 -0.69 3.09
CA ALA A 315 -7.39 -1.28 3.13
C ALA A 315 -7.36 -2.60 2.35
N ASN A 316 -6.19 -2.95 1.82
CA ASN A 316 -5.92 -4.29 1.29
C ASN A 316 -4.77 -4.95 2.06
N GLU A 317 -4.73 -6.27 1.97
CA GLU A 317 -3.60 -7.06 2.40
C GLU A 317 -2.48 -6.90 1.40
N ARG A 318 -1.29 -6.64 1.93
CA ARG A 318 -0.09 -6.51 1.12
C ARG A 318 0.30 -7.85 0.48
N SER A 319 0.29 -7.91 -0.84
CA SER A 319 0.86 -9.00 -1.63
C SER A 319 2.37 -8.84 -1.79
N ARG A 320 3.13 -9.94 -1.95
CA ARG A 320 4.50 -9.85 -2.49
C ARG A 320 4.49 -9.87 -4.02
N PRO A 321 5.54 -9.32 -4.65
CA PRO A 321 5.73 -9.48 -6.08
C PRO A 321 5.73 -10.96 -6.49
N GLY A 322 4.87 -11.32 -7.43
CA GLY A 322 4.73 -12.69 -7.93
C GLY A 322 3.96 -13.66 -7.02
N ASP A 323 3.34 -13.18 -5.92
CA ASP A 323 2.39 -14.00 -5.16
C ASP A 323 1.12 -14.19 -5.99
N GLU A 324 0.70 -15.45 -6.16
CA GLU A 324 -0.55 -15.83 -6.83
C GLU A 324 -1.71 -16.07 -5.83
N GLU A 325 -1.45 -15.85 -4.54
CA GLU A 325 -2.43 -16.11 -3.47
C GLU A 325 -3.51 -15.01 -3.42
N PRO A 326 -4.75 -15.36 -3.01
CA PRO A 326 -5.82 -14.40 -2.78
C PRO A 326 -5.42 -13.33 -1.76
N ALA A 327 -5.89 -12.10 -1.97
CA ALA A 327 -5.67 -10.99 -1.06
C ALA A 327 -6.96 -10.63 -0.31
N ARG A 328 -6.83 -10.17 0.93
CA ARG A 328 -7.97 -9.61 1.68
C ARG A 328 -8.14 -8.12 1.38
N VAL A 329 -9.37 -7.65 1.28
CA VAL A 329 -9.73 -6.22 1.25
C VAL A 329 -10.77 -5.96 2.33
N TRP A 330 -10.66 -4.84 3.05
CA TRP A 330 -11.57 -4.55 4.16
C TRP A 330 -11.65 -3.05 4.45
N ARG A 331 -12.57 -2.66 5.33
CA ARG A 331 -12.72 -1.26 5.73
C ARG A 331 -12.99 -1.07 7.23
N TYR A 332 -12.50 0.05 7.77
CA TYR A 332 -12.76 0.50 9.13
C TYR A 332 -13.57 1.81 9.10
N SER A 333 -14.62 1.90 9.91
CA SER A 333 -15.36 3.15 10.07
C SER A 333 -14.50 4.23 10.74
N LEU A 334 -14.58 5.45 10.21
CA LEU A 334 -14.07 6.64 10.86
C LEU A 334 -15.06 7.14 11.92
N ASP A 335 -14.50 7.62 13.01
CA ASP A 335 -15.22 8.32 14.04
C ASP A 335 -15.52 9.75 13.56
N ILE A 336 -16.75 10.22 13.81
CA ILE A 336 -17.26 11.54 13.43
C ILE A 336 -17.66 12.37 14.65
N THR A 337 -17.41 11.88 15.88
CA THR A 337 -17.61 12.68 17.08
C THR A 337 -16.51 13.72 17.20
N ALA A 338 -16.87 14.94 17.63
CA ALA A 338 -16.01 16.11 17.53
C ALA A 338 -14.59 15.96 18.13
N ASP A 339 -14.42 15.14 19.16
CA ASP A 339 -13.13 14.90 19.83
C ASP A 339 -12.30 13.75 19.23
N ARG A 340 -12.89 13.00 18.29
CA ARG A 340 -12.31 11.83 17.64
C ARG A 340 -12.40 11.86 16.12
N THR A 341 -12.92 12.94 15.52
CA THR A 341 -13.05 13.09 14.06
C THR A 341 -11.76 12.67 13.34
N GLY A 342 -11.90 11.73 12.40
CA GLY A 342 -10.80 11.22 11.59
C GLY A 342 -9.92 10.16 12.27
N LEU A 343 -10.24 9.75 13.50
CA LEU A 343 -9.74 8.50 14.10
C LEU A 343 -10.62 7.32 13.65
N LEU A 344 -10.13 6.10 13.82
CA LEU A 344 -10.98 4.92 13.63
C LEU A 344 -11.99 4.83 14.78
N THR A 345 -13.19 4.37 14.46
CA THR A 345 -14.20 4.02 15.46
C THR A 345 -13.66 2.86 16.28
N THR A 346 -13.69 3.00 17.61
CA THR A 346 -13.27 1.95 18.53
C THR A 346 -14.43 1.45 19.38
N THR A 347 -14.36 0.18 19.77
CA THR A 347 -15.37 -0.49 20.58
C THR A 347 -14.78 -1.05 21.87
N GLY A 348 -15.63 -1.18 22.88
CA GLY A 348 -15.28 -1.75 24.18
C GLY A 348 -14.28 -0.92 24.99
N ARG A 349 -13.89 -1.45 26.15
CA ARG A 349 -12.99 -0.74 27.09
C ARG A 349 -11.51 -0.76 26.68
N ARG A 350 -11.18 -1.40 25.55
CA ARG A 350 -9.79 -1.64 25.12
C ARG A 350 -9.41 -0.89 23.83
N GLY A 351 -10.28 -0.01 23.32
CA GLY A 351 -9.98 0.78 22.12
C GLY A 351 -9.82 -0.08 20.86
N ALA A 352 -10.70 -1.08 20.67
CA ALA A 352 -10.61 -2.01 19.55
C ALA A 352 -11.26 -1.42 18.28
N ALA A 353 -10.49 -1.20 17.22
CA ALA A 353 -11.02 -0.96 15.89
C ALA A 353 -11.24 -2.30 15.19
N VAL A 354 -12.45 -2.49 14.63
CA VAL A 354 -12.87 -3.75 14.00
C VAL A 354 -13.30 -3.43 12.57
N ALA A 355 -12.90 -4.27 11.62
CA ALA A 355 -13.35 -4.15 10.24
C ALA A 355 -14.89 -4.23 10.19
N THR A 356 -15.53 -3.29 9.52
CA THR A 356 -17.00 -3.26 9.37
C THR A 356 -17.47 -4.10 8.20
N GLU A 357 -16.56 -4.37 7.26
CA GLU A 357 -16.77 -5.23 6.11
C GLU A 357 -15.41 -5.71 5.62
N ALA A 358 -15.34 -6.97 5.18
CA ALA A 358 -14.12 -7.61 4.72
C ALA A 358 -14.44 -8.67 3.67
N TYR A 359 -13.57 -8.77 2.66
CA TYR A 359 -13.69 -9.67 1.53
C TYR A 359 -12.34 -10.29 1.20
N GLU A 360 -12.37 -11.43 0.54
CA GLU A 360 -11.26 -12.01 -0.20
C GLU A 360 -11.46 -11.73 -1.70
N THR A 361 -10.37 -11.38 -2.39
CA THR A 361 -10.29 -11.26 -3.84
C THR A 361 -9.23 -12.22 -4.37
N GLU A 362 -9.53 -12.88 -5.49
CA GLU A 362 -8.58 -13.71 -6.24
C GLU A 362 -7.64 -12.86 -7.11
N ALA A 363 -7.73 -11.52 -7.03
CA ALA A 363 -6.75 -10.64 -7.66
C ALA A 363 -5.39 -10.82 -6.97
N SER A 364 -4.37 -11.16 -7.75
CA SER A 364 -3.01 -11.33 -7.26
C SER A 364 -2.24 -10.01 -7.32
N GLY A 365 -1.15 -9.89 -6.56
CA GLY A 365 -0.27 -8.72 -6.63
C GLY A 365 -0.99 -7.38 -6.40
N VAL A 366 -1.92 -7.32 -5.44
CA VAL A 366 -2.72 -6.10 -5.20
C VAL A 366 -1.84 -4.97 -4.66
N ARG A 367 -1.78 -3.86 -5.39
CA ARG A 367 -0.98 -2.66 -5.07
C ARG A 367 -1.83 -1.47 -4.63
N GLY A 368 -3.14 -1.51 -4.84
CA GLY A 368 -4.07 -0.42 -4.54
C GLY A 368 -5.49 -0.91 -4.35
N VAL A 369 -6.24 -0.28 -3.45
CA VAL A 369 -7.67 -0.55 -3.28
C VAL A 369 -8.47 0.72 -3.04
N LEU A 370 -9.69 0.79 -3.56
CA LEU A 370 -10.68 1.84 -3.29
C LEU A 370 -12.07 1.21 -3.14
N ALA A 371 -12.89 1.71 -2.22
CA ALA A 371 -14.33 1.47 -2.24
C ALA A 371 -15.06 2.76 -2.58
N HIS A 372 -16.05 2.67 -3.47
CA HIS A 372 -16.88 3.81 -3.88
C HIS A 372 -18.28 3.33 -4.26
N LYS A 373 -19.32 3.85 -3.59
CA LYS A 373 -20.74 3.53 -3.85
C LYS A 373 -21.11 2.05 -3.81
N GLY A 374 -20.33 1.23 -3.11
CA GLY A 374 -20.57 -0.21 -2.97
C GLY A 374 -19.62 -1.06 -3.83
N ASP A 375 -18.98 -0.46 -4.84
CA ASP A 375 -18.00 -1.13 -5.69
C ASP A 375 -16.60 -1.07 -5.08
N TRP A 376 -15.79 -2.09 -5.32
CA TRP A 376 -14.39 -2.17 -4.92
C TRP A 376 -13.49 -2.12 -6.15
N TYR A 377 -12.61 -1.14 -6.22
CA TYR A 377 -11.61 -1.00 -7.27
C TYR A 377 -10.28 -1.56 -6.77
N VAL A 378 -9.72 -2.53 -7.48
CA VAL A 378 -8.51 -3.26 -7.09
C VAL A 378 -7.45 -3.09 -8.18
N ASP A 379 -6.35 -2.43 -7.82
CA ASP A 379 -5.17 -2.26 -8.68
C ASP A 379 -4.28 -3.51 -8.56
N GLN A 380 -4.31 -4.33 -9.60
CA GLN A 380 -3.51 -5.54 -9.75
C GLN A 380 -2.25 -5.25 -10.58
N SER A 381 -1.08 -5.61 -10.02
CA SER A 381 0.19 -5.52 -10.73
C SER A 381 0.23 -6.41 -11.97
N ALA A 382 1.03 -6.04 -12.96
CA ALA A 382 1.30 -6.86 -14.12
C ALA A 382 1.93 -8.22 -13.76
N GLU A 383 1.59 -9.27 -14.53
CA GLU A 383 2.20 -10.59 -14.39
C GLU A 383 3.70 -10.60 -14.77
N LYS A 384 4.11 -9.66 -15.63
CA LYS A 384 5.48 -9.54 -16.14
C LYS A 384 6.08 -8.20 -15.72
N PRO A 385 7.41 -8.15 -15.49
CA PRO A 385 8.13 -6.90 -15.34
C PRO A 385 7.83 -5.94 -16.50
N ASP A 386 7.75 -4.65 -16.20
CA ASP A 386 7.53 -3.55 -17.16
C ASP A 386 6.19 -3.65 -17.92
N GLY A 387 5.27 -4.48 -17.44
CA GLY A 387 3.94 -4.64 -18.00
C GLY A 387 2.92 -3.67 -17.40
N HIS A 388 1.83 -3.44 -18.12
CA HIS A 388 0.66 -2.74 -17.59
C HIS A 388 -0.11 -3.62 -16.60
N GLY A 389 -0.57 -3.01 -15.51
CA GLY A 389 -1.46 -3.67 -14.55
C GLY A 389 -2.90 -3.74 -15.03
N THR A 390 -3.79 -4.16 -14.14
CA THR A 390 -5.24 -4.16 -14.37
C THR A 390 -5.95 -3.48 -13.20
N LEU A 391 -6.87 -2.57 -13.51
CA LEU A 391 -7.78 -2.00 -12.52
C LEU A 391 -9.13 -2.73 -12.62
N TRP A 392 -9.40 -3.61 -11.66
CA TRP A 392 -10.67 -4.31 -11.56
C TRP A 392 -11.68 -3.49 -10.79
N ARG A 393 -12.94 -3.46 -11.26
CA ARG A 393 -14.09 -3.16 -10.41
C ARG A 393 -14.72 -4.48 -10.00
N GLN A 394 -14.84 -4.73 -8.70
CA GLN A 394 -15.38 -5.96 -8.13
C GLN A 394 -16.52 -5.65 -7.15
N ASP A 395 -17.44 -6.60 -7.06
CA ASP A 395 -18.48 -6.70 -6.04
C ASP A 395 -18.72 -8.19 -5.72
N GLU A 396 -19.79 -8.52 -4.97
CA GLU A 396 -20.15 -9.92 -4.68
C GLU A 396 -20.73 -10.67 -5.90
N ASP A 397 -21.03 -9.98 -7.00
CA ASP A 397 -21.62 -10.56 -8.21
C ASP A 397 -20.54 -10.88 -9.27
N GLY A 398 -19.46 -10.10 -9.34
CA GLY A 398 -18.40 -10.33 -10.34
C GLY A 398 -17.22 -9.35 -10.30
N ALA A 399 -16.46 -9.36 -11.41
CA ALA A 399 -15.34 -8.47 -11.65
C ALA A 399 -15.29 -8.06 -13.13
N ASP A 400 -15.19 -6.75 -13.37
CA ASP A 400 -15.06 -6.16 -14.70
C ASP A 400 -13.79 -5.30 -14.76
N ALA A 401 -13.18 -5.21 -15.94
CA ALA A 401 -12.06 -4.30 -16.21
C ALA A 401 -12.10 -3.78 -17.65
N ALA A 402 -11.36 -2.70 -17.90
CA ALA A 402 -11.15 -2.15 -19.23
C ALA A 402 -10.45 -3.19 -20.13
N LYS A 403 -10.81 -3.19 -21.42
CA LYS A 403 -10.10 -3.96 -22.46
C LYS A 403 -9.41 -2.98 -23.41
N CYS A 404 -8.11 -3.12 -23.54
CA CYS A 404 -7.32 -2.34 -24.49
C CYS A 404 -7.17 -3.14 -25.78
N ALA A 405 -7.25 -2.44 -26.91
CA ALA A 405 -7.09 -3.07 -28.22
C ALA A 405 -5.68 -3.68 -28.36
N ASP A 406 -5.59 -4.89 -28.93
CA ASP A 406 -4.32 -5.54 -29.27
C ASP A 406 -3.43 -4.58 -30.09
N GLY A 407 -2.37 -4.04 -29.49
CA GLY A 407 -1.48 -3.10 -30.19
C GLY A 407 -0.58 -2.19 -29.36
N GLY A 408 -0.37 -2.44 -28.07
CA GLY A 408 0.69 -1.77 -27.31
C GLY A 408 2.08 -1.93 -27.97
N PRO A 409 3.09 -1.11 -27.63
CA PRO A 409 4.35 -0.98 -28.39
C PRO A 409 5.17 -2.27 -28.52
N SER A 410 4.88 -3.29 -27.71
CA SER A 410 5.45 -4.62 -27.86
C SER A 410 4.69 -5.41 -28.93
N GLY A 411 5.15 -5.33 -30.17
CA GLY A 411 4.62 -6.03 -31.34
C GLY A 411 4.72 -7.57 -31.32
N THR A 412 4.26 -8.23 -30.26
CA THR A 412 4.02 -9.68 -30.27
C THR A 412 2.63 -9.96 -30.84
N SER A 413 2.62 -10.25 -32.14
CA SER A 413 1.46 -10.77 -32.85
C SER A 413 1.28 -12.24 -32.48
N GLY A 414 0.20 -12.57 -31.76
CA GLY A 414 -0.15 -13.94 -31.41
C GLY A 414 -1.47 -14.06 -30.64
N SER A 415 -2.55 -14.33 -31.37
CA SER A 415 -3.87 -14.86 -30.96
C SER A 415 -4.63 -14.16 -29.83
N ASP A 416 -5.75 -13.50 -30.18
CA ASP A 416 -7.04 -13.38 -29.47
C ASP A 416 -7.06 -13.62 -27.95
N LEU A 417 -6.20 -12.97 -27.18
CA LEU A 417 -6.31 -12.89 -25.73
C LEU A 417 -6.71 -11.46 -25.40
N GLU A 418 -7.98 -11.27 -25.03
CA GLU A 418 -8.44 -9.99 -24.49
C GLU A 418 -7.52 -9.56 -23.36
N SER A 419 -6.74 -8.50 -23.58
CA SER A 419 -5.82 -7.99 -22.58
C SER A 419 -6.55 -6.98 -21.70
N TYR A 420 -6.68 -7.32 -20.41
CA TYR A 420 -7.10 -6.39 -19.35
C TYR A 420 -5.91 -5.59 -18.79
N ALA A 421 -4.70 -5.81 -19.30
CA ALA A 421 -3.47 -5.14 -18.89
C ALA A 421 -3.41 -3.72 -19.49
N CYS A 422 -4.28 -2.83 -19.01
CA CYS A 422 -4.47 -1.49 -19.55
C CYS A 422 -4.22 -0.39 -18.52
N TRP A 423 -4.10 -0.76 -17.25
CA TRP A 423 -3.80 0.18 -16.17
C TRP A 423 -2.33 0.61 -16.22
N GLY A 424 -1.96 1.63 -15.44
CA GLY A 424 -0.59 2.11 -15.41
C GLY A 424 0.40 0.99 -15.05
N ARG A 425 1.65 1.15 -15.50
CA ARG A 425 2.73 0.24 -15.09
C ARG A 425 3.17 0.62 -13.69
N ASP A 426 3.45 -0.38 -12.87
CA ASP A 426 3.98 -0.22 -11.52
C ASP A 426 3.23 0.81 -10.65
N SER A 427 1.92 0.96 -10.88
CA SER A 427 1.07 1.82 -10.07
C SER A 427 1.00 1.31 -8.62
N ALA A 428 0.89 2.24 -7.69
CA ALA A 428 0.72 1.94 -6.28
C ALA A 428 -0.27 2.90 -5.65
N SER A 429 -1.13 2.36 -4.78
CA SER A 429 -2.19 3.08 -4.08
C SER A 429 -3.27 3.64 -5.01
N LEU A 430 -4.46 3.82 -4.45
CA LEU A 430 -5.58 4.50 -5.12
C LEU A 430 -6.15 5.56 -4.18
N SER A 431 -6.45 6.75 -4.69
CA SER A 431 -7.15 7.78 -3.91
C SER A 431 -8.19 8.50 -4.75
N TYR A 432 -9.43 8.54 -4.28
CA TYR A 432 -10.51 9.21 -4.97
C TYR A 432 -10.71 10.65 -4.48
N SER A 433 -10.72 11.59 -5.43
CA SER A 433 -11.05 12.98 -5.19
C SER A 433 -12.52 13.26 -5.51
N PRO A 434 -13.39 13.53 -4.52
CA PRO A 434 -14.80 13.85 -4.78
C PRO A 434 -14.99 15.22 -5.46
N ALA A 435 -14.00 16.11 -5.38
CA ALA A 435 -14.09 17.44 -5.98
C ALA A 435 -13.90 17.41 -7.51
N THR A 436 -13.02 16.54 -8.01
CA THR A 436 -12.73 16.42 -9.45
C THR A 436 -13.30 15.15 -10.08
N GLY A 437 -13.69 14.15 -9.26
CA GLY A 437 -14.11 12.83 -9.75
C GLY A 437 -12.95 11.98 -10.26
N GLU A 438 -11.72 12.34 -9.88
CA GLU A 438 -10.49 11.69 -10.33
C GLU A 438 -9.99 10.65 -9.31
N LEU A 439 -9.52 9.54 -9.84
CA LEU A 439 -8.77 8.49 -9.17
C LEU A 439 -7.28 8.77 -9.35
N TRP A 440 -6.60 9.13 -8.27
CA TRP A 440 -5.18 9.42 -8.23
C TRP A 440 -4.38 8.18 -7.84
N THR A 441 -3.23 8.02 -8.48
CA THR A 441 -2.23 6.99 -8.18
C THR A 441 -0.84 7.50 -8.56
N LEU A 442 0.20 6.75 -8.20
CA LEU A 442 1.59 7.07 -8.55
C LEU A 442 2.35 5.79 -8.94
N THR A 443 3.49 5.96 -9.58
CA THR A 443 4.39 4.85 -9.95
C THR A 443 5.69 4.92 -9.15
N ASP A 444 6.30 3.77 -8.87
CA ASP A 444 7.52 3.68 -8.06
C ASP A 444 8.86 3.34 -8.73
N PRO A 445 8.95 2.80 -9.97
CA PRO A 445 10.24 2.46 -10.55
C PRO A 445 11.00 3.71 -10.99
N ILE A 446 12.33 3.62 -10.95
CA ILE A 446 13.23 4.62 -11.52
C ILE A 446 13.63 4.18 -12.92
N PRO A 447 13.73 5.10 -13.89
CA PRO A 447 13.56 6.56 -13.80
C PRO A 447 12.11 7.05 -14.07
N GLU A 448 11.11 6.26 -13.73
CA GLU A 448 9.80 6.28 -14.40
C GLU A 448 8.66 6.70 -13.46
N ARG A 449 8.96 7.61 -12.52
CA ARG A 449 8.05 8.06 -11.47
C ARG A 449 7.10 9.14 -11.97
N VAL A 450 5.82 8.81 -12.04
CA VAL A 450 4.75 9.71 -12.44
C VAL A 450 3.63 9.69 -11.40
N LEU A 451 3.06 10.87 -11.15
CA LEU A 451 1.80 11.06 -10.42
C LEU A 451 0.72 11.33 -11.46
N TYR A 452 -0.32 10.50 -11.53
CA TYR A 452 -1.37 10.68 -12.52
C TYR A 452 -2.76 10.46 -11.94
N ALA A 453 -3.75 10.96 -12.68
CA ALA A 453 -5.16 10.83 -12.32
C ALA A 453 -5.99 10.41 -13.53
N VAL A 454 -6.97 9.53 -13.29
CA VAL A 454 -7.96 9.08 -14.28
C VAL A 454 -9.35 9.43 -13.75
N LYS A 455 -10.30 9.87 -14.57
CA LYS A 455 -11.68 10.06 -14.09
C LYS A 455 -12.33 8.72 -13.79
N LEU A 456 -12.93 8.58 -12.61
CA LEU A 456 -13.61 7.34 -12.22
C LEU A 456 -14.75 6.99 -13.20
N ASN A 457 -15.47 7.98 -13.72
CA ASN A 457 -16.49 7.76 -14.74
C ASN A 457 -15.93 7.20 -16.06
N ASP A 458 -14.69 7.54 -16.41
CA ASP A 458 -14.04 7.02 -17.62
C ASP A 458 -13.61 5.56 -17.38
N VAL A 459 -13.14 5.24 -16.16
CA VAL A 459 -12.93 3.85 -15.72
C VAL A 459 -14.23 3.05 -15.88
N ASP A 460 -15.33 3.51 -15.25
CA ASP A 460 -16.61 2.79 -15.28
C ASP A 460 -17.19 2.63 -16.68
N SER A 461 -16.96 3.61 -17.57
CA SER A 461 -17.44 3.57 -18.95
C SER A 461 -16.62 2.64 -19.86
N SER A 462 -15.41 2.29 -19.44
CA SER A 462 -14.49 1.41 -20.17
C SER A 462 -14.66 -0.09 -19.86
N LEU A 463 -15.41 -0.42 -18.80
CA LEU A 463 -15.64 -1.79 -18.35
C LEU A 463 -16.49 -2.59 -19.36
N ASN A 464 -16.23 -3.89 -19.47
CA ASN A 464 -16.88 -4.80 -20.43
C ASN A 464 -17.73 -5.88 -19.79
#